data_AF-A0A7C5GD94-F1
#
_entry.id   AF-A0A7C5GD94-F1
#
_cell.length_a   1.000
_cell.length_b   1.000
_cell.length_c   1.000
_cell.angle_alpha   90.00
_cell.angle_beta   90.00
_cell.angle_gamma   90.00
#
_symmetry.space_group_name_H-M   'P 1'
#
loop_
_entity.id
_entity.type
_entity.pdbx_description
1 polymer ?
#
loop_
_entity_poly.entity_id
_entity_poly.type
_entity_poly.pdbx_seq_one_letter_code
_entity_poly.pdbx_strand_id
1 'polypeptide(L)'
;MNAPIRFPFEEPPAEGEAVELADGVLWLRLPLPLKLDHVNAYALDDGDGWTIIDTGFDSRRSRAIWARLLDGPLKGKPVTRVIATHHHPDHIGLAGWFQRDQGAELVTTRTAWLFARMLLLDGQMVPVDETLAYWRAAGMDPDIYEKRARERPFNYVD
;
A
#
# COMPACT_ATOMS: atom_id res chain seq x y z
N MET A 1 -23.92 -23.10 10.89
CA MET A 1 -22.46 -23.03 11.08
C MET A 1 -21.85 -22.67 9.74
N ASN A 2 -21.07 -21.59 9.65
CA ASN A 2 -20.41 -21.24 8.39
C ASN A 2 -19.26 -22.22 8.14
N ALA A 3 -19.07 -22.61 6.88
CA ALA A 3 -17.93 -23.44 6.50
C ALA A 3 -16.62 -22.69 6.82
N PRO A 4 -15.55 -23.40 7.25
CA PRO A 4 -14.26 -22.77 7.50
C PRO A 4 -13.66 -22.21 6.21
N ILE A 5 -12.91 -21.11 6.34
CA ILE A 5 -12.11 -20.55 5.25
C ILE A 5 -11.05 -21.58 4.85
N ARG A 6 -10.87 -21.79 3.54
CA ARG A 6 -9.84 -22.66 2.98
C ARG A 6 -8.78 -21.81 2.30
N PHE A 7 -7.51 -22.11 2.59
CA PHE A 7 -6.36 -21.47 1.97
C PHE A 7 -5.81 -22.40 0.88
N PRO A 8 -5.99 -22.09 -0.42
CA PRO A 8 -5.57 -22.97 -1.50
C PRO A 8 -4.04 -23.03 -1.67
N PHE A 9 -3.31 -22.09 -1.08
CA PHE A 9 -1.86 -22.03 -1.05
C PHE A 9 -1.40 -22.13 0.40
N GLU A 10 -0.54 -23.11 0.71
CA GLU A 10 0.00 -23.30 2.06
C GLU A 10 1.02 -22.23 2.42
N GLU A 11 1.91 -21.92 1.48
CA GLU A 11 3.03 -21.00 1.65
C GLU A 11 2.79 -19.71 0.83
N PRO A 12 3.09 -18.54 1.40
CA PRO A 12 3.14 -17.30 0.65
C PRO A 12 4.37 -17.22 -0.26
N PRO A 13 4.37 -16.34 -1.29
CA PRO A 13 5.57 -16.07 -2.07
C PRO A 13 6.69 -15.57 -1.14
N ALA A 14 7.90 -16.09 -1.36
CA ALA A 14 9.10 -15.58 -0.71
C ALA A 14 9.45 -14.17 -1.21
N GLU A 15 10.37 -13.51 -0.51
CA GLU A 15 10.77 -12.14 -0.87
C GLU A 15 11.44 -12.09 -2.26
N GLY A 16 10.84 -11.29 -3.15
CA GLY A 16 11.29 -11.17 -4.54
C GLY A 16 10.83 -12.31 -5.45
N GLU A 17 9.89 -13.12 -4.98
CA GLU A 17 9.24 -14.19 -5.76
C GLU A 17 7.74 -13.91 -5.92
N ALA A 18 7.07 -14.72 -6.74
CA ALA A 18 5.65 -14.62 -7.00
C ALA A 18 4.99 -16.01 -7.03
N VAL A 19 3.72 -16.06 -6.65
CA VAL A 19 2.85 -17.24 -6.87
C VAL A 19 1.80 -16.87 -7.91
N GLU A 20 1.65 -17.70 -8.95
CA GLU A 20 0.58 -17.51 -9.94
C GLU A 20 -0.75 -18.06 -9.38
N LEU A 21 -1.71 -17.16 -9.17
CA LEU A 21 -3.02 -17.49 -8.61
C LEU A 21 -4.00 -17.98 -9.68
N ALA A 22 -3.87 -17.41 -10.88
CA ALA A 22 -4.64 -17.70 -12.08
C ALA A 22 -3.80 -17.25 -13.29
N ASP A 23 -4.22 -17.60 -14.49
CA ASP A 23 -3.53 -17.20 -15.74
C ASP A 23 -3.33 -15.67 -15.77
N GLY A 24 -2.05 -15.24 -15.76
CA GLY A 24 -1.68 -13.83 -15.77
C GLY A 24 -1.92 -13.07 -14.47
N VAL A 25 -2.21 -13.74 -13.35
CA VAL A 25 -2.45 -13.11 -12.04
C VAL A 25 -1.42 -13.58 -11.03
N LEU A 26 -0.48 -12.69 -10.68
CA LEU A 26 0.60 -12.98 -9.74
C LEU A 26 0.30 -12.37 -8.37
N TRP A 27 0.48 -13.18 -7.33
CA TRP A 27 0.55 -12.75 -5.94
C TRP A 27 2.00 -12.46 -5.55
N LEU A 28 2.20 -11.27 -5.00
CA LEU A 28 3.46 -10.74 -4.48
C LEU A 28 3.29 -10.38 -2.99
N ARG A 29 4.38 -10.40 -2.23
CA ARG A 29 4.35 -10.03 -0.81
C ARG A 29 5.53 -9.13 -0.45
N LEU A 30 5.23 -7.99 0.16
CA LEU A 30 6.22 -6.98 0.56
C LEU A 30 6.27 -6.87 2.09
N PRO A 31 7.48 -6.82 2.69
CA PRO A 31 7.62 -6.72 4.14
C PRO A 31 7.28 -5.32 4.65
N LEU A 32 6.70 -5.25 5.84
CA LEU A 32 6.42 -4.02 6.57
C LEU A 32 7.17 -4.00 7.91
N PRO A 33 7.76 -2.87 8.32
CA PRO A 33 8.43 -2.71 9.61
C PRO A 33 7.43 -2.44 10.76
N LEU A 34 6.29 -3.13 10.78
CA LEU A 34 5.19 -2.94 11.72
C LEU A 34 4.77 -4.27 12.36
N LYS A 35 3.83 -4.23 13.32
CA LYS A 35 3.24 -5.45 13.92
C LYS A 35 2.51 -6.30 12.87
N LEU A 36 1.83 -5.63 11.93
CA LEU A 36 1.47 -6.26 10.66
C LEU A 36 2.73 -6.22 9.79
N ASP A 37 3.33 -7.37 9.57
CA ASP A 37 4.70 -7.48 9.03
C ASP A 37 4.77 -7.56 7.50
N HIS A 38 3.63 -7.47 6.81
CA HIS A 38 3.56 -7.54 5.35
C HIS A 38 2.30 -6.91 4.76
N VAL A 39 2.40 -6.61 3.46
CA VAL A 39 1.28 -6.28 2.58
C VAL A 39 1.35 -7.18 1.35
N ASN A 40 0.20 -7.61 0.84
CA ASN A 40 0.12 -8.32 -0.43
C ASN A 40 -0.04 -7.29 -1.55
N ALA A 41 0.70 -7.51 -2.64
CA ALA A 41 0.54 -6.80 -3.90
C ALA A 41 0.22 -7.82 -4.98
N TYR A 42 -0.29 -7.34 -6.11
CA TYR A 42 -0.62 -8.21 -7.24
C TYR A 42 -0.09 -7.63 -8.54
N ALA A 43 0.32 -8.49 -9.47
CA ALA A 43 0.62 -8.10 -10.84
C ALA A 43 -0.34 -8.83 -11.78
N LEU A 44 -1.01 -8.06 -12.64
CA LEU A 44 -1.97 -8.54 -13.64
C LEU A 44 -1.36 -8.35 -15.02
N ASP A 45 -1.27 -9.42 -15.80
CA ASP A 45 -0.79 -9.36 -17.18
C ASP A 45 -1.82 -8.60 -18.02
N ASP A 46 -1.40 -7.49 -18.65
CA ASP A 46 -2.24 -6.63 -19.49
C ASP A 46 -1.71 -6.60 -20.94
N GLY A 47 -1.15 -7.72 -21.41
CA GLY A 47 -0.61 -7.87 -22.76
C GLY A 47 0.79 -7.29 -22.88
N ASP A 48 0.90 -6.01 -23.27
CA ASP A 48 2.19 -5.35 -23.52
C ASP A 48 2.93 -4.93 -22.24
N GLY A 49 2.28 -5.05 -21.08
CA GLY A 49 2.84 -4.70 -19.78
C GLY A 49 2.11 -5.34 -18.60
N TRP A 50 2.42 -4.85 -17.41
CA TRP A 50 1.78 -5.24 -16.16
C TRP A 50 0.96 -4.10 -15.58
N THR A 51 -0.22 -4.44 -15.05
CA THR A 51 -0.93 -3.62 -14.07
C THR A 51 -0.58 -4.11 -12.66
N ILE A 52 -0.02 -3.23 -11.83
CA ILE A 52 0.29 -3.52 -10.42
C ILE A 52 -0.86 -3.07 -9.52
N ILE A 53 -1.25 -3.88 -8.54
CA ILE A 53 -2.17 -3.50 -7.47
C ILE A 53 -1.38 -3.39 -6.17
N ASP A 54 -1.32 -2.17 -5.64
CA ASP A 54 -0.59 -1.78 -4.43
C ASP A 54 0.93 -2.03 -4.51
N THR A 55 1.69 -1.27 -3.71
CA THR A 55 3.12 -1.07 -3.99
C THR A 55 4.05 -1.18 -2.78
N GLY A 56 3.52 -1.28 -1.55
CA GLY A 56 4.34 -1.28 -0.33
C GLY A 56 4.85 0.11 0.07
N PHE A 57 5.54 0.16 1.21
CA PHE A 57 6.24 1.37 1.67
C PHE A 57 7.33 1.79 0.70
N ASP A 58 7.50 3.11 0.53
CA ASP A 58 8.70 3.65 -0.10
C ASP A 58 9.90 3.50 0.83
N SER A 59 10.61 2.38 0.68
CA SER A 59 11.84 2.09 1.41
C SER A 59 12.90 1.54 0.47
N ARG A 60 14.17 1.65 0.86
CA ARG A 60 15.28 1.04 0.11
C ARG A 60 15.10 -0.47 -0.08
N ARG A 61 14.58 -1.16 0.95
CA ARG A 61 14.30 -2.61 0.89
C ARG A 61 13.18 -2.91 -0.11
N SER A 62 12.05 -2.19 -0.02
CA SER A 62 10.92 -2.38 -0.94
C SER A 62 11.32 -2.15 -2.39
N ARG A 63 12.10 -1.09 -2.68
CA ARG A 63 12.61 -0.83 -4.04
C ARG A 63 13.52 -1.94 -4.55
N ALA A 64 14.40 -2.48 -3.70
CA ALA A 64 15.27 -3.60 -4.07
C ALA A 64 14.47 -4.89 -4.35
N ILE A 65 13.40 -5.14 -3.58
CA ILE A 65 12.49 -6.25 -3.84
C ILE A 65 11.78 -6.06 -5.17
N TRP A 66 11.26 -4.86 -5.44
CA TRP A 66 10.60 -4.57 -6.71
C TRP A 66 11.54 -4.70 -7.91
N ALA A 67 12.79 -4.28 -7.81
CA ALA A 67 13.78 -4.52 -8.87
C ALA A 67 13.93 -6.01 -9.18
N ARG A 68 14.03 -6.87 -8.14
CA ARG A 68 14.08 -8.33 -8.31
C ARG A 68 12.80 -8.90 -8.93
N LEU A 69 11.63 -8.36 -8.54
CA LEU A 69 10.35 -8.77 -9.08
C LEU A 69 10.22 -8.44 -10.57
N LEU A 70 10.63 -7.23 -10.96
CA LEU A 70 10.63 -6.74 -12.34
C LEU A 70 11.55 -7.58 -13.24
N ASP A 71 12.77 -7.86 -12.79
CA ASP A 71 13.75 -8.65 -13.54
C ASP A 71 13.43 -10.16 -13.56
N GLY A 72 12.73 -10.64 -12.54
CA GLY A 72 12.41 -12.06 -12.35
C GLY A 72 10.96 -12.40 -12.76
N PRO A 73 10.03 -12.59 -11.80
CA PRO A 73 8.66 -13.01 -12.07
C PRO A 73 7.90 -12.19 -13.12
N LEU A 74 8.16 -10.89 -13.24
CA LEU A 74 7.50 -10.01 -14.22
C LEU A 74 8.19 -10.03 -15.60
N LYS A 75 9.24 -10.85 -15.78
CA LYS A 75 9.87 -11.17 -17.07
C LYS A 75 10.40 -9.93 -17.82
N GLY A 76 10.73 -8.86 -17.12
CA GLY A 76 11.22 -7.61 -17.70
C GLY A 76 10.19 -6.83 -18.53
N LYS A 77 8.91 -7.22 -18.53
CA LYS A 77 7.85 -6.42 -19.18
C LYS A 77 7.65 -5.11 -18.40
N PRO A 78 7.32 -3.99 -19.07
CA PRO A 78 7.12 -2.72 -18.39
C PRO A 78 5.89 -2.76 -17.48
N VAL A 79 5.93 -1.98 -16.39
CA VAL A 79 4.73 -1.66 -15.62
C VAL A 79 4.06 -0.44 -16.24
N THR A 80 2.90 -0.63 -16.86
CA THR A 80 2.17 0.44 -17.57
C THR A 80 1.17 1.13 -16.66
N ARG A 81 0.70 0.45 -15.61
CA ARG A 81 -0.28 0.97 -14.66
C ARG A 81 -0.01 0.52 -13.23
N VAL A 82 -0.27 1.41 -12.28
CA VAL A 82 -0.40 1.11 -10.86
C VAL A 82 -1.80 1.47 -10.41
N ILE A 83 -2.50 0.53 -9.78
CA ILE A 83 -3.75 0.74 -9.07
C ILE A 83 -3.45 0.75 -7.57
N ALA A 84 -3.66 1.89 -6.91
CA ALA A 84 -3.62 1.95 -5.46
C ALA A 84 -5.04 1.79 -4.90
N THR A 85 -5.25 0.77 -4.07
CA THR A 85 -6.56 0.48 -3.47
C THR A 85 -7.03 1.62 -2.58
N HIS A 86 -6.12 2.19 -1.79
CA HIS A 86 -6.37 3.35 -0.94
C HIS A 86 -5.08 4.08 -0.55
N HIS A 87 -5.18 5.03 0.38
CA HIS A 87 -4.19 6.04 0.67
C HIS A 87 -3.09 5.63 1.67
N HIS A 88 -3.20 4.47 2.32
CA HIS A 88 -2.20 4.06 3.31
C HIS A 88 -0.86 3.74 2.63
N PRO A 89 0.28 4.03 3.29
CA PRO A 89 1.58 4.09 2.66
C PRO A 89 2.07 2.71 2.23
N ASP A 90 1.57 1.64 2.83
CA ASP A 90 1.83 0.25 2.45
C ASP A 90 1.13 -0.14 1.14
N HIS A 91 0.21 0.69 0.66
CA HIS A 91 -0.49 0.48 -0.60
C HIS A 91 0.00 1.46 -1.68
N ILE A 92 -0.01 2.77 -1.39
CA ILE A 92 0.33 3.81 -2.36
C ILE A 92 1.81 4.23 -2.34
N GLY A 93 2.61 3.79 -1.36
CA GLY A 93 3.90 4.37 -1.04
C GLY A 93 4.88 4.46 -2.22
N LEU A 94 5.01 3.41 -3.01
CA LEU A 94 5.90 3.37 -4.17
C LEU A 94 5.22 3.76 -5.50
N ALA A 95 3.98 4.25 -5.50
CA ALA A 95 3.31 4.69 -6.72
C ALA A 95 4.16 5.72 -7.50
N GLY A 96 4.69 6.74 -6.81
CA GLY A 96 5.53 7.77 -7.44
C GLY A 96 6.86 7.22 -8.00
N TRP A 97 7.40 6.15 -7.41
CA TRP A 97 8.59 5.46 -7.92
C TRP A 97 8.29 4.79 -9.27
N PHE A 98 7.17 4.07 -9.38
CA PHE A 98 6.72 3.49 -10.65
C PHE A 98 6.41 4.53 -11.71
N GLN A 99 5.77 5.64 -11.34
CA GLN A 99 5.50 6.72 -12.32
C GLN A 99 6.79 7.30 -12.89
N ARG A 100 7.79 7.55 -12.03
CA ARG A 100 9.06 8.15 -12.45
C ARG A 100 9.95 7.18 -13.23
N ASP A 101 10.07 5.94 -12.75
CA ASP A 101 11.08 5.00 -13.25
C ASP A 101 10.53 4.08 -14.36
N GLN A 102 9.20 3.88 -14.44
CA GLN A 102 8.54 3.04 -15.46
C GLN A 102 7.57 3.82 -16.36
N GLY A 103 7.24 5.08 -16.03
CA GLY A 103 6.24 5.86 -16.78
C GLY A 103 4.80 5.40 -16.53
N ALA A 104 4.56 4.64 -15.45
CA ALA A 104 3.26 4.05 -15.17
C ALA A 104 2.15 5.09 -14.93
N GLU A 105 0.95 4.81 -15.42
CA GLU A 105 -0.27 5.53 -15.03
C GLU A 105 -0.65 5.17 -13.58
N LEU A 106 -0.90 6.16 -12.73
CA LEU A 106 -1.49 5.94 -11.41
C LEU A 106 -3.02 6.04 -11.51
N VAL A 107 -3.72 4.96 -11.14
CA VAL A 107 -5.16 4.91 -11.00
C VAL A 107 -5.52 4.69 -9.53
N THR A 108 -6.30 5.61 -8.97
CA THR A 108 -6.89 5.45 -7.64
C THR A 108 -8.12 6.36 -7.52
N THR A 109 -8.90 6.20 -6.45
CA THR A 109 -10.03 7.11 -6.22
C THR A 109 -9.53 8.51 -5.87
N ARG A 110 -10.26 9.55 -6.29
CA ARG A 110 -9.93 10.94 -5.95
C ARG A 110 -9.72 11.13 -4.45
N THR A 111 -10.58 10.52 -3.63
CA THR A 111 -10.49 10.61 -2.16
C THR A 111 -9.21 10.00 -1.65
N ALA A 112 -8.84 8.79 -2.11
CA ALA A 112 -7.58 8.15 -1.71
C ALA A 112 -6.36 9.00 -2.10
N TRP A 113 -6.34 9.53 -3.33
CA TRP A 113 -5.24 10.40 -3.77
C TRP A 113 -5.10 11.66 -2.92
N LEU A 114 -6.22 12.36 -2.67
CA LEU A 114 -6.20 13.59 -1.86
C LEU A 114 -5.79 13.30 -0.41
N PHE A 115 -6.26 12.21 0.19
CA PHE A 115 -5.85 11.81 1.54
C PHE A 115 -4.38 11.43 1.63
N ALA A 116 -3.84 10.70 0.64
CA ALA A 116 -2.42 10.36 0.61
C ALA A 116 -1.55 11.61 0.56
N ARG A 117 -1.91 12.58 -0.30
CA ARG A 117 -1.23 13.87 -0.39
C ARG A 117 -1.33 14.67 0.91
N MET A 118 -2.53 14.75 1.50
CA MET A 118 -2.74 15.42 2.78
C MET A 118 -1.84 14.82 3.86
N LEU A 119 -1.84 13.50 4.04
CA LEU A 119 -1.03 12.83 5.06
C LEU A 119 0.48 12.98 4.81
N LEU A 120 0.92 13.15 3.56
CA LEU A 120 2.34 13.35 3.24
C LEU A 120 2.80 14.81 3.34
N LEU A 121 1.90 15.78 3.15
CA LEU A 121 2.27 17.20 3.05
C LEU A 121 1.82 18.03 4.27
N ASP A 122 0.79 17.61 4.99
CA ASP A 122 0.21 18.37 6.09
C ASP A 122 0.82 17.94 7.44
N GLY A 123 1.95 18.56 7.76
CA GLY A 123 2.65 18.39 9.03
C GLY A 123 1.89 19.07 10.17
N GLN A 124 1.49 18.30 11.18
CA GLN A 124 0.80 18.79 12.37
C GLN A 124 1.53 18.32 13.64
N MET A 125 1.71 19.23 14.60
CA MET A 125 2.30 18.90 15.90
C MET A 125 1.31 18.21 16.85
N VAL A 126 0.04 18.57 16.73
CA VAL A 126 -1.12 18.00 17.44
C VAL A 126 -2.32 18.00 16.48
N PRO A 127 -3.36 17.17 16.71
CA PRO A 127 -4.51 17.11 15.82
C PRO A 127 -5.26 18.45 15.79
N VAL A 128 -5.71 18.86 14.60
CA VAL A 128 -6.56 20.05 14.42
C VAL A 128 -7.99 19.84 14.93
N ASP A 129 -8.70 20.92 15.20
CA ASP A 129 -10.06 20.92 15.75
C ASP A 129 -11.05 20.07 14.94
N GLU A 130 -10.92 20.06 13.61
CA GLU A 130 -11.75 19.24 12.72
C GLU A 130 -11.51 17.74 12.91
N THR A 131 -10.26 17.35 13.16
CA THR A 131 -9.88 15.95 13.43
C THR A 131 -10.43 15.52 14.79
N LEU A 132 -10.30 16.39 15.79
CA LEU A 132 -10.87 16.19 17.12
C LEU A 132 -12.40 16.07 17.09
N ALA A 133 -13.07 16.93 16.32
CA ALA A 133 -14.51 16.88 16.12
C ALA A 133 -14.94 15.57 15.46
N TYR A 134 -14.19 15.12 14.43
CA TYR A 134 -14.44 13.84 13.77
C TYR A 134 -14.30 12.65 14.72
N TRP A 135 -13.23 12.58 15.51
CA TRP A 135 -13.03 11.49 16.48
C TRP A 135 -14.13 11.42 17.52
N ARG A 136 -14.56 12.58 18.05
CA ARG A 136 -15.67 12.66 18.99
C ARG A 136 -16.98 12.19 18.35
N ALA A 137 -17.28 12.64 17.12
CA ALA A 137 -18.48 12.23 16.38
C ALA A 137 -18.48 10.74 16.02
N ALA A 138 -17.30 10.15 15.79
CA ALA A 138 -17.12 8.72 15.54
C ALA A 138 -17.22 7.86 16.82
N GLY A 139 -17.44 8.47 17.99
CA GLY A 139 -17.58 7.74 19.25
C GLY A 139 -16.25 7.24 19.81
N MET A 140 -15.13 7.95 19.56
CA MET A 140 -13.85 7.64 20.18
C MET A 140 -13.98 7.66 21.71
N ASP A 141 -13.42 6.64 22.36
CA ASP A 141 -13.36 6.53 23.81
C ASP A 141 -12.74 7.80 24.45
N PRO A 142 -13.33 8.37 25.52
CA PRO A 142 -12.86 9.64 26.09
C PRO A 142 -11.39 9.63 26.54
N ASP A 143 -10.90 8.52 27.09
CA ASP A 143 -9.52 8.43 27.57
C ASP A 143 -8.54 8.36 26.39
N ILE A 144 -8.92 7.64 25.33
CA ILE A 144 -8.15 7.61 24.07
C ILE A 144 -8.16 8.99 23.41
N TYR A 145 -9.30 9.68 23.41
CA TYR A 145 -9.45 11.01 22.85
C TYR A 145 -8.54 12.02 23.55
N GLU A 146 -8.59 12.10 24.88
CA GLU A 146 -7.77 13.04 25.67
C GLU A 146 -6.27 12.79 25.48
N LYS A 147 -5.87 11.53 25.36
CA LYS A 147 -4.49 11.16 25.03
C LYS A 147 -4.11 11.64 23.63
N ARG A 148 -4.87 11.24 22.61
CA ARG A 148 -4.54 11.54 21.20
C ARG A 148 -4.60 13.03 20.88
N ALA A 149 -5.42 13.80 21.58
CA ALA A 149 -5.50 15.25 21.42
C ALA A 149 -4.18 15.98 21.74
N ARG A 150 -3.25 15.32 22.44
CA ARG A 150 -1.96 15.90 22.88
C ARG A 150 -0.75 15.25 22.21
N GLU A 151 -0.97 14.26 21.36
CA GLU A 151 0.09 13.53 20.66
C GLU A 151 0.19 14.00 19.20
N ARG A 152 1.35 13.82 18.60
CA ARG A 152 1.51 14.06 17.16
C ARG A 152 0.54 13.14 16.40
N PRO A 153 -0.35 13.68 15.53
CA PRO A 153 -1.25 12.85 14.76
C PRO A 153 -0.45 11.95 13.81
N PHE A 154 -1.02 10.79 13.49
CA PHE A 154 -0.41 9.89 12.53
C PHE A 154 -0.52 10.46 11.12
N ASN A 155 0.61 10.93 10.60
CA ASN A 155 0.81 11.37 9.23
C ASN A 155 2.15 10.82 8.70
N TYR A 156 2.44 11.05 7.42
CA TYR A 156 3.64 10.55 6.73
C TYR A 156 4.66 11.65 6.48
N VAL A 157 4.50 12.79 7.16
CA VAL A 157 5.44 13.92 7.07
C VAL A 157 6.70 13.55 7.86
N ASP A 158 7.88 13.72 7.26
CA ASP A 158 9.17 13.53 7.92
C ASP A 158 9.36 14.52 9.09
#